data_AF-A0A951PND3-F1
#
_entry.id   AF-A0A951PND3-F1
#
_cell.length_a   1.000
_cell.length_b   1.000
_cell.length_c   1.000
_cell.angle_alpha   90.00
_cell.angle_beta   90.00
_cell.angle_gamma   90.00
#
_symmetry.space_group_name_H-M   'P 1'
#
loop_
_entity.id
_entity.type
_entity.pdbx_description
1 polymer ?
#
loop_
_entity_poly.entity_id
_entity_poly.type
_entity_poly.pdbx_seq_one_letter_code
_entity_poly.pdbx_strand_id
1 'polypeptide(L)'
;MYLISLENAVAFVAVLLILIPFLIPNCNYGTSEQIGYCIELTGRELANYQYHMAQIASVIWFVSAVYLYQAEYLTRQRLIPKLNAALRNSQFLSNASRWKSQKLAKKLLIILLVPLVAVGIYLFSRLPELKETIPVPVASQSPSVTPTPVTSASSATASPQRDFFGEAVNKAMSAATTTQSAKSKNDWNLVASEWQEAIALMKAVPPSHPQHSVAQQKAVDYQRNLDYAQKNAASTQ
;
A
#
# COMPACT_ATOMS: atom_id res chain seq x y z
N MET A 1 -33.67 4.45 -18.57
CA MET A 1 -32.96 5.36 -17.64
C MET A 1 -31.66 4.78 -17.07
N TYR A 2 -31.59 3.47 -16.78
CA TYR A 2 -30.35 2.83 -16.25
C TYR A 2 -29.20 2.69 -17.25
N LEU A 3 -29.47 2.61 -18.56
CA LEU A 3 -28.43 2.47 -19.60
C LEU A 3 -27.54 3.72 -19.74
N ILE A 4 -28.11 4.91 -19.55
CA ILE A 4 -27.39 6.20 -19.62
C ILE A 4 -26.39 6.35 -18.46
N SER A 5 -26.68 5.76 -17.31
CA SER A 5 -25.80 5.86 -16.13
C SER A 5 -24.56 4.97 -16.23
N LEU A 6 -24.62 3.89 -17.02
CA LEU A 6 -23.49 2.97 -17.20
C LEU A 6 -22.46 3.54 -18.20
N GLU A 7 -22.95 4.15 -19.29
CA GLU A 7 -22.10 4.83 -20.27
C GLU A 7 -21.33 6.01 -19.63
N ASN A 8 -22.01 6.77 -18.77
CA ASN A 8 -21.39 7.89 -18.05
C ASN A 8 -20.30 7.43 -17.06
N ALA A 9 -20.47 6.28 -16.41
CA ALA A 9 -19.47 5.73 -15.50
C ALA A 9 -18.23 5.22 -16.26
N VAL A 10 -18.43 4.56 -17.40
CA VAL A 10 -17.32 4.09 -18.26
C VAL A 10 -16.56 5.28 -18.85
N ALA A 11 -17.26 6.32 -19.28
CA ALA A 11 -16.65 7.56 -19.76
C ALA A 11 -15.83 8.25 -18.67
N PHE A 12 -16.32 8.30 -17.43
CA PHE A 12 -15.59 8.91 -16.30
C PHE A 12 -14.32 8.14 -15.94
N VAL A 13 -14.38 6.80 -15.93
CA VAL A 13 -13.21 5.93 -15.69
C VAL A 13 -12.20 6.05 -16.84
N ALA A 14 -12.66 6.11 -18.09
CA ALA A 14 -11.78 6.31 -19.24
C ALA A 14 -11.09 7.69 -19.18
N VAL A 15 -11.82 8.75 -18.84
CA VAL A 15 -11.26 10.10 -18.67
C VAL A 15 -10.26 10.14 -17.53
N LEU A 16 -10.54 9.49 -16.39
CA LEU A 16 -9.58 9.38 -15.29
C LEU A 16 -8.31 8.62 -15.72
N LEU A 17 -8.44 7.49 -16.41
CA LEU A 17 -7.29 6.74 -16.92
C LEU A 17 -6.45 7.52 -17.95
N ILE A 18 -7.09 8.39 -18.74
CA ILE A 18 -6.42 9.27 -19.72
C ILE A 18 -5.76 10.46 -19.04
N LEU A 19 -6.28 10.96 -17.91
CA LEU A 19 -5.75 12.13 -17.20
C LEU A 19 -4.65 11.77 -16.18
N ILE A 20 -4.61 10.53 -15.69
CA ILE A 20 -3.57 10.05 -14.75
C ILE A 20 -2.12 10.32 -15.24
N PRO A 21 -1.77 10.12 -16.52
CA PRO A 21 -0.43 10.44 -17.03
C PRO A 21 -0.09 11.94 -17.04
N PHE A 22 -1.11 12.82 -17.10
CA PHE A 22 -0.94 14.28 -17.15
C PHE A 22 -0.92 14.94 -15.76
N LEU A 23 -1.23 14.18 -14.71
CA LEU A 23 -1.10 14.63 -13.31
C LEU A 23 0.31 14.39 -12.75
N ILE A 24 1.20 13.79 -13.54
CA ILE A 24 2.62 13.62 -13.19
C ILE A 24 3.35 14.91 -13.61
N PRO A 25 3.97 15.66 -12.66
CA PRO A 25 4.73 16.85 -13.02
C PRO A 25 5.90 16.48 -13.93
N ASN A 26 6.01 17.14 -15.09
CA ASN A 26 7.13 16.99 -16.01
C ASN A 26 8.43 17.40 -15.32
N CYS A 27 9.17 16.43 -14.80
CA CYS A 27 10.54 16.64 -14.35
C CYS A 27 11.44 16.74 -15.58
N ASN A 28 12.02 17.92 -15.82
CA ASN A 28 12.95 18.14 -16.93
C ASN A 28 14.32 17.55 -16.56
N TYR A 29 14.74 16.50 -17.26
CA TYR A 29 15.95 15.72 -16.97
C TYR A 29 17.20 16.41 -17.52
N GLY A 30 17.76 17.33 -16.74
CA GLY A 30 19.07 17.89 -16.98
C GLY A 30 19.91 17.82 -15.72
N THR A 31 20.86 16.88 -15.65
CA THR A 31 21.88 16.66 -14.58
C THR A 31 21.48 15.76 -13.40
N SER A 32 22.43 14.90 -12.98
CA SER A 32 22.26 13.84 -11.98
C SER A 32 22.07 14.33 -10.54
N GLU A 33 22.42 15.58 -10.26
CA GLU A 33 22.35 16.17 -8.91
C GLU A 33 20.94 16.72 -8.58
N GLN A 34 20.14 17.08 -9.60
CA GLN A 34 18.75 17.51 -9.43
C GLN A 34 17.75 16.35 -9.30
N ILE A 35 18.17 15.13 -9.66
CA ILE A 35 17.32 13.92 -9.59
C ILE A 35 16.98 13.58 -8.13
N GLY A 36 17.94 13.73 -7.20
CA GLY A 36 17.73 13.43 -5.79
C GLY A 36 16.67 14.32 -5.13
N TYR A 37 16.66 15.61 -5.44
CA TYR A 37 15.69 16.56 -4.87
C TYR A 37 14.28 16.35 -5.43
N CYS A 38 14.15 16.02 -6.72
CA CYS A 38 12.84 15.64 -7.29
C CYS A 38 12.31 14.33 -6.67
N ILE A 39 13.16 13.34 -6.41
CA ILE A 39 12.74 12.05 -5.84
C ILE A 39 12.32 12.18 -4.36
N GLU A 40 13.00 12.99 -3.54
CA GLU A 40 12.61 13.18 -2.13
C GLU A 40 11.33 14.02 -1.98
N LEU A 41 11.18 15.08 -2.78
CA LEU A 41 9.98 15.93 -2.76
C LEU A 41 8.75 15.17 -3.29
N THR A 42 8.92 14.38 -4.35
CA THR A 42 7.85 13.51 -4.88
C THR A 42 7.54 12.35 -3.95
N GLY A 43 8.52 11.77 -3.25
CA GLY A 43 8.28 10.66 -2.33
C GLY A 43 7.40 11.03 -1.13
N ARG A 44 7.57 12.23 -0.57
CA ARG A 44 6.78 12.69 0.59
C ARG A 44 5.35 13.07 0.20
N GLU A 45 5.16 13.72 -0.95
CA GLU A 45 3.83 13.99 -1.52
C GLU A 45 3.14 12.68 -1.93
N LEU A 46 3.83 11.77 -2.62
CA LEU A 46 3.28 10.49 -3.05
C LEU A 46 2.88 9.60 -1.87
N ALA A 47 3.62 9.63 -0.75
CA ALA A 47 3.24 8.91 0.47
C ALA A 47 1.95 9.46 1.11
N ASN A 48 1.77 10.78 1.11
CA ASN A 48 0.55 11.43 1.58
C ASN A 48 -0.64 11.11 0.63
N TYR A 49 -0.41 11.17 -0.68
CA TYR A 49 -1.37 10.75 -1.69
C TYR A 49 -1.72 9.26 -1.57
N GLN A 50 -0.74 8.39 -1.30
CA GLN A 50 -0.96 6.96 -1.16
C GLN A 50 -1.78 6.62 0.09
N TYR A 51 -1.59 7.35 1.20
CA TYR A 51 -2.45 7.26 2.37
C TYR A 51 -3.90 7.66 2.05
N HIS A 52 -4.10 8.80 1.39
CA HIS A 52 -5.43 9.25 1.00
C HIS A 52 -6.09 8.34 -0.04
N MET A 53 -5.33 7.82 -1.01
CA MET A 53 -5.82 6.86 -2.00
C MET A 53 -6.20 5.53 -1.37
N ALA A 54 -5.47 5.06 -0.35
CA ALA A 54 -5.87 3.86 0.40
C ALA A 54 -7.17 4.07 1.18
N GLN A 55 -7.35 5.25 1.80
CA GLN A 55 -8.61 5.59 2.45
C GLN A 55 -9.76 5.71 1.45
N ILE A 56 -9.58 6.42 0.34
CA ILE A 56 -10.59 6.56 -0.72
C ILE A 56 -10.93 5.19 -1.32
N ALA A 57 -9.93 4.33 -1.58
CA ALA A 57 -10.14 2.98 -2.07
C ALA A 57 -10.96 2.13 -1.09
N SER A 58 -10.72 2.27 0.22
CA SER A 58 -11.51 1.56 1.23
C SER A 58 -12.98 2.00 1.21
N VAL A 59 -13.25 3.30 1.11
CA VAL A 59 -14.61 3.85 1.02
C VAL A 59 -15.30 3.38 -0.26
N ILE A 60 -14.61 3.44 -1.41
CA ILE A 60 -15.14 2.93 -2.69
C ILE A 60 -15.46 1.45 -2.60
N TRP A 61 -14.57 0.65 -2.00
CA TRP A 61 -14.78 -0.78 -1.82
C TRP A 61 -15.99 -1.07 -0.93
N PHE A 62 -16.14 -0.37 0.20
CA PHE A 62 -17.29 -0.51 1.09
C PHE A 62 -18.60 -0.12 0.39
N VAL A 63 -18.64 1.03 -0.30
CA VAL A 63 -19.83 1.48 -1.04
C VAL A 63 -20.18 0.49 -2.15
N SER A 64 -19.18 -0.03 -2.87
CA SER A 64 -19.38 -1.05 -3.91
C SER A 64 -19.92 -2.35 -3.32
N ALA A 65 -19.40 -2.81 -2.18
CA ALA A 65 -19.87 -4.01 -1.50
C ALA A 65 -21.32 -3.85 -1.01
N VAL A 66 -21.67 -2.71 -0.40
CA VAL A 66 -23.04 -2.40 0.01
C VAL A 66 -23.98 -2.36 -1.18
N TYR A 67 -23.56 -1.74 -2.29
CA TYR A 67 -24.35 -1.66 -3.50
C TYR A 67 -24.58 -3.04 -4.14
N LEU A 68 -23.54 -3.87 -4.22
CA LEU A 68 -23.65 -5.25 -4.70
C LEU A 68 -24.57 -6.09 -3.81
N TYR A 69 -24.47 -5.93 -2.49
CA TYR A 69 -25.37 -6.59 -1.55
C TYR A 69 -26.83 -6.17 -1.76
N GLN A 70 -27.09 -4.88 -1.95
CA GLN A 70 -28.44 -4.38 -2.26
C GLN A 70 -28.96 -4.92 -3.59
N ALA A 71 -28.11 -4.97 -4.62
CA ALA A 71 -28.46 -5.52 -5.92
C ALA A 71 -28.78 -7.02 -5.84
N GLU A 72 -27.98 -7.80 -5.10
CA GLU A 72 -28.23 -9.21 -4.85
C GLU A 72 -29.55 -9.41 -4.08
N TYR A 73 -29.76 -8.63 -3.01
CA TYR A 73 -30.98 -8.68 -2.21
C TYR A 73 -32.24 -8.41 -3.07
N LEU A 74 -32.23 -7.34 -3.87
CA LEU A 74 -33.33 -7.00 -4.77
C LEU A 74 -33.55 -8.08 -5.85
N THR A 75 -32.47 -8.66 -6.37
CA THR A 75 -32.53 -9.75 -7.35
C THR A 75 -33.20 -10.99 -6.73
N ARG A 76 -32.81 -11.36 -5.50
CA ARG A 76 -33.41 -12.47 -4.76
C ARG A 76 -34.87 -12.24 -4.42
N GLN A 77 -35.24 -11.03 -3.99
CA GLN A 77 -36.59 -10.75 -3.53
C GLN A 77 -37.58 -10.49 -4.67
N ARG A 78 -37.16 -9.87 -5.79
CA ARG A 78 -38.07 -9.47 -6.87
C ARG A 78 -37.89 -10.28 -8.16
N LEU A 79 -36.66 -10.55 -8.56
CA LEU A 79 -36.41 -11.22 -9.84
C LEU A 79 -36.59 -12.74 -9.72
N ILE A 80 -35.97 -13.39 -8.74
CA ILE A 80 -36.04 -14.85 -8.58
C ILE A 80 -37.48 -15.38 -8.49
N PRO A 81 -38.40 -14.82 -7.67
CA PRO A 81 -39.76 -15.33 -7.61
C PRO A 81 -40.55 -15.09 -8.91
N LYS A 82 -40.35 -13.94 -9.58
CA LYS A 82 -40.99 -13.67 -10.89
C LYS A 82 -40.45 -14.59 -11.98
N LEU A 83 -39.14 -14.83 -11.98
CA LEU A 83 -38.48 -15.75 -12.90
C LEU A 83 -38.94 -17.18 -12.62
N ASN A 84 -39.04 -17.60 -11.35
CA ASN A 84 -39.54 -18.92 -10.97
C ASN A 84 -41.02 -19.10 -11.31
N ALA A 85 -41.85 -18.06 -11.21
CA ALA A 85 -43.24 -18.09 -11.65
C ALA A 85 -43.34 -18.20 -13.18
N ALA A 86 -42.54 -17.42 -13.92
CA ALA A 86 -42.46 -17.49 -15.38
C ALA A 86 -41.88 -18.83 -15.88
N LEU A 87 -40.86 -19.36 -15.19
CA LEU A 87 -40.26 -20.67 -15.47
C LEU A 87 -41.19 -21.82 -15.13
N ARG A 88 -42.06 -21.69 -14.11
CA ARG A 88 -43.10 -22.68 -13.80
C ARG A 88 -44.14 -22.75 -14.92
N ASN A 89 -44.47 -21.60 -15.53
CA ASN A 89 -45.34 -21.54 -16.70
C ASN A 89 -44.69 -22.15 -17.95
N SER A 90 -43.36 -22.04 -18.11
CA SER A 90 -42.61 -22.64 -19.23
C SER A 90 -42.07 -24.06 -18.95
N GLN A 91 -42.15 -24.55 -17.72
CA GLN A 91 -41.71 -25.89 -17.31
C GLN A 91 -42.51 -27.00 -17.99
N PHE A 92 -43.74 -26.72 -18.43
CA PHE A 92 -44.54 -27.64 -19.24
C PHE A 92 -43.91 -27.92 -20.62
N LEU A 93 -43.18 -26.96 -21.20
CA LEU A 93 -42.57 -27.09 -22.53
C LEU A 93 -41.10 -27.57 -22.52
N SER A 94 -40.42 -27.54 -21.36
CA SER A 94 -38.95 -27.70 -21.30
C SER A 94 -38.43 -28.98 -20.65
N ASN A 95 -39.30 -29.86 -20.12
CA ASN A 95 -38.85 -31.12 -19.52
C ASN A 95 -38.24 -32.10 -20.55
N ALA A 96 -38.55 -31.95 -21.85
CA ALA A 96 -37.97 -32.78 -22.91
C ALA A 96 -36.56 -32.34 -23.36
N SER A 97 -36.19 -31.05 -23.25
CA SER A 97 -34.90 -30.52 -23.78
C SER A 97 -33.80 -30.35 -22.71
N ARG A 98 -34.20 -30.24 -21.43
CA ARG A 98 -33.30 -29.94 -20.30
C ARG A 98 -32.25 -31.02 -20.03
N TRP A 99 -32.57 -32.30 -20.28
CA TRP A 99 -31.66 -33.42 -20.00
C TRP A 99 -30.48 -33.52 -20.98
N LYS A 100 -30.64 -33.01 -22.20
CA LYS A 100 -29.60 -33.03 -23.24
C LYS A 100 -28.67 -31.81 -23.14
N SER A 101 -29.22 -30.65 -22.79
CA SER A 101 -28.49 -29.38 -22.64
C SER A 101 -27.49 -29.38 -21.48
N GLN A 102 -27.85 -29.94 -20.32
CA GLN A 102 -26.94 -29.93 -19.16
C GLN A 102 -25.69 -30.80 -19.35
N LYS A 103 -25.80 -31.88 -20.13
CA LYS A 103 -24.64 -32.74 -20.46
C LYS A 103 -23.68 -32.06 -21.44
N LEU A 104 -24.20 -31.24 -22.36
CA LEU A 104 -23.39 -30.50 -23.33
C LEU A 104 -22.73 -29.25 -22.71
N ALA A 105 -23.47 -28.49 -21.89
CA ALA A 105 -22.94 -27.30 -21.24
C ALA A 105 -21.80 -27.62 -20.25
N LYS A 106 -21.91 -28.71 -19.48
CA LYS A 106 -20.82 -29.16 -18.60
C LYS A 106 -19.56 -29.55 -19.39
N LYS A 107 -19.71 -30.21 -20.54
CA LYS A 107 -18.57 -30.57 -21.40
C LYS A 107 -17.91 -29.33 -22.01
N LEU A 108 -18.68 -28.36 -22.48
CA LEU A 108 -18.15 -27.11 -23.03
C LEU A 108 -17.44 -26.26 -21.97
N LEU A 109 -17.98 -26.20 -20.74
CA LEU A 109 -17.36 -25.46 -19.64
C LEU A 109 -16.02 -26.06 -19.22
N ILE A 110 -15.90 -27.39 -19.19
CA ILE A 110 -14.63 -28.07 -18.92
C ILE A 110 -13.62 -27.80 -20.05
N ILE A 111 -14.04 -27.88 -21.31
CA ILE A 111 -13.18 -27.61 -22.47
C ILE A 111 -12.68 -26.14 -22.49
N LEU A 112 -13.47 -25.19 -21.99
CA LEU A 112 -13.07 -23.78 -21.90
C LEU A 112 -12.12 -23.50 -20.72
N LEU A 113 -12.32 -24.16 -19.58
CA LEU A 113 -11.53 -23.90 -18.37
C LEU A 113 -10.11 -24.47 -18.45
N VAL A 114 -9.93 -25.62 -19.09
CA VAL A 114 -8.61 -26.27 -19.24
C VAL A 114 -7.56 -25.37 -19.91
N PRO A 115 -7.83 -24.73 -21.07
CA PRO A 115 -6.86 -23.83 -21.69
C PRO A 115 -6.67 -22.54 -20.89
N LEU A 116 -7.69 -22.02 -20.19
CA LEU A 116 -7.53 -20.85 -19.32
C LEU A 116 -6.56 -21.11 -18.16
N VAL A 117 -6.68 -22.29 -17.53
CA VAL A 117 -5.77 -22.72 -16.46
C VAL A 117 -4.36 -22.92 -17.01
N ALA A 118 -4.22 -23.54 -18.19
CA ALA A 118 -2.92 -23.70 -18.84
C ALA A 118 -2.25 -22.35 -19.18
N VAL A 119 -3.02 -21.37 -19.68
CA VAL A 119 -2.55 -20.00 -19.94
C VAL A 119 -2.19 -19.29 -18.63
N GLY A 120 -2.99 -19.44 -17.58
CA GLY A 120 -2.69 -18.88 -16.26
C GLY A 120 -1.38 -19.41 -15.68
N ILE A 121 -1.15 -20.72 -15.77
CA ILE A 121 0.11 -21.35 -15.35
C ILE A 121 1.26 -20.88 -16.25
N TYR A 122 1.06 -20.81 -17.56
CA TYR A 122 2.09 -20.34 -18.50
C TYR A 122 2.52 -18.89 -18.20
N LEU A 123 1.56 -18.01 -17.92
CA LEU A 123 1.82 -16.62 -17.56
C LEU A 123 2.51 -16.51 -16.20
N PHE A 124 2.08 -17.30 -15.20
CA PHE A 124 2.69 -17.33 -13.87
C PHE A 124 4.14 -17.85 -13.91
N SER A 125 4.41 -18.89 -14.71
CA SER A 125 5.76 -19.41 -14.91
C SER A 125 6.66 -18.49 -15.75
N ARG A 126 6.08 -17.54 -16.50
CA ARG A 126 6.77 -16.50 -17.28
C ARG A 126 6.95 -15.20 -16.50
N LEU A 127 6.42 -15.07 -15.28
CA LEU A 127 6.79 -13.94 -14.43
C LEU A 127 8.30 -14.04 -14.18
N PRO A 128 9.10 -13.05 -14.59
CA PRO A 128 10.50 -13.03 -14.21
C PRO A 128 10.57 -13.01 -12.69
N GLU A 129 11.31 -13.95 -12.12
CA GLU A 129 11.79 -13.89 -10.75
C GLU A 129 12.44 -12.50 -10.57
N LEU A 130 11.75 -11.57 -9.92
CA LEU A 130 12.39 -10.42 -9.27
C LEU A 130 13.20 -10.96 -8.08
N LYS A 131 14.19 -11.80 -8.37
CA LYS A 131 15.41 -11.86 -7.59
C LYS A 131 16.17 -10.61 -7.98
N GLU A 132 15.86 -9.54 -7.26
CA GLU A 132 16.69 -8.36 -7.16
C GLU A 132 18.07 -8.85 -6.69
N THR A 133 18.92 -9.15 -7.66
CA THR A 133 20.32 -9.46 -7.44
C THR A 133 20.95 -8.12 -7.15
N ILE A 134 20.91 -7.69 -5.89
CA ILE A 134 21.69 -6.54 -5.42
C ILE A 134 23.15 -6.90 -5.68
N PRO A 135 23.87 -6.22 -6.60
CA PRO A 135 25.30 -6.43 -6.72
C PRO A 135 25.91 -5.85 -5.45
N VAL A 136 26.48 -6.73 -4.63
CA VAL A 136 27.41 -6.35 -3.57
C VAL A 136 28.60 -5.67 -4.26
N PRO A 137 28.88 -4.37 -4.01
CA PRO A 137 30.16 -3.82 -4.42
C PRO A 137 31.21 -4.37 -3.44
N VAL A 138 31.87 -5.44 -3.85
CA VAL A 138 33.10 -5.92 -3.20
C VAL A 138 34.17 -4.86 -3.44
N ALA A 139 34.67 -4.32 -2.33
CA ALA A 139 35.77 -3.37 -2.29
C ALA A 139 36.98 -3.85 -3.08
N SER A 140 37.49 -3.00 -3.97
CA SER A 140 38.93 -2.81 -4.16
C SER A 140 39.19 -1.56 -4.99
N GLN A 141 39.62 -0.48 -4.33
CA GLN A 141 40.83 0.27 -4.70
C GLN A 141 40.99 1.48 -3.77
N SER A 142 42.07 1.43 -3.00
CA SER A 142 42.75 2.60 -2.44
C SER A 142 43.45 3.34 -3.59
N PRO A 143 43.30 4.67 -3.67
CA PRO A 143 44.40 5.52 -4.08
C PRO A 143 44.76 6.46 -2.92
N SER A 144 45.96 6.24 -2.40
CA SER A 144 46.73 7.25 -1.67
C SER A 144 46.96 8.46 -2.57
N VAL A 145 46.37 9.61 -2.26
CA VAL A 145 46.89 10.92 -2.68
C VAL A 145 46.85 11.90 -1.50
N THR A 146 48.03 12.48 -1.29
CA THR A 146 48.48 13.48 -0.32
C THR A 146 47.52 14.67 -0.10
N PRO A 147 47.44 15.21 1.14
CA PRO A 147 46.57 16.35 1.47
C PRO A 147 47.22 17.67 1.04
N THR A 148 46.46 18.56 0.41
CA THR A 148 46.75 20.01 0.43
C THR A 148 45.44 20.76 0.65
N PRO A 149 45.46 21.87 1.41
CA PRO A 149 44.31 22.35 2.16
C PRO A 149 43.48 23.32 1.32
N VAL A 150 42.16 23.14 1.33
CA VAL A 150 41.23 24.22 1.01
C VAL A 150 40.49 24.61 2.28
N THR A 151 41.05 25.64 2.91
CA THR A 151 40.40 26.43 3.93
C THR A 151 39.15 27.08 3.34
N SER A 152 38.00 26.66 3.83
CA SER A 152 36.80 27.51 3.91
C SER A 152 36.09 27.16 5.20
N ALA A 153 36.38 27.98 6.20
CA ALA A 153 35.80 27.91 7.52
C ALA A 153 34.30 28.16 7.46
N SER A 154 33.52 27.22 7.99
CA SER A 154 32.32 27.56 8.76
C SER A 154 32.41 26.76 10.05
N SER A 155 33.04 27.38 11.04
CA SER A 155 33.15 26.87 12.40
C SER A 155 31.81 27.02 13.10
N ALA A 156 31.18 25.89 13.42
CA ALA A 156 30.32 25.77 14.59
C ALA A 156 30.69 24.47 15.32
N THR A 157 31.67 24.60 16.22
CA THR A 157 31.91 23.82 17.43
C THR A 157 31.26 22.44 17.51
N ALA A 158 31.92 21.42 16.94
CA ALA A 158 31.59 20.02 17.20
C ALA A 158 32.10 19.60 18.59
N SER A 159 31.32 19.93 19.63
CA SER A 159 31.17 18.98 20.73
C SER A 159 30.53 17.70 20.17
N PRO A 160 30.80 16.49 20.69
CA PRO A 160 29.98 15.33 20.36
C PRO A 160 28.56 15.55 20.90
N GLN A 161 27.78 16.36 20.18
CA GLN A 161 26.38 16.62 20.49
C GLN A 161 25.64 15.32 20.25
N ARG A 162 25.03 14.79 21.31
CA ARG A 162 24.19 13.58 21.25
C ARG A 162 23.26 13.64 20.04
N ASP A 163 23.24 12.57 19.24
CA ASP A 163 22.36 12.46 18.08
C ASP A 163 20.97 12.00 18.50
N PHE A 164 20.19 12.92 19.07
CA PHE A 164 18.81 12.66 19.49
C PHE A 164 17.93 12.16 18.33
N PHE A 165 18.14 12.65 17.11
CA PHE A 165 17.32 12.27 15.97
C PHE A 165 17.61 10.84 15.52
N GLY A 166 18.90 10.49 15.34
CA GLY A 166 19.29 9.13 15.00
C GLY A 166 18.91 8.11 16.08
N GLU A 167 19.14 8.44 17.35
CA GLU A 167 18.70 7.59 18.47
C GLU A 167 17.18 7.36 18.46
N ALA A 168 16.39 8.42 18.20
CA ALA A 168 14.94 8.32 18.11
C ALA A 168 14.48 7.40 16.97
N VAL A 169 15.09 7.54 15.79
CA VAL A 169 14.78 6.71 14.61
C VAL A 169 15.12 5.24 14.89
N ASN A 170 16.26 4.97 15.52
CA ASN A 170 16.65 3.61 15.90
C ASN A 170 15.65 2.98 16.88
N LYS A 171 15.18 3.74 17.88
CA LYS A 171 14.14 3.27 18.82
C LYS A 171 12.82 2.99 18.13
N ALA A 172 12.37 3.89 17.25
CA ALA A 172 11.16 3.69 16.47
C ALA A 172 11.25 2.47 15.54
N MET A 173 12.40 2.22 14.92
CA MET A 173 12.63 1.06 14.06
C MET A 173 12.66 -0.24 14.86
N SER A 174 13.27 -0.24 16.04
CA SER A 174 13.23 -1.38 16.98
C SER A 174 11.78 -1.68 17.38
N ALA A 175 11.02 -0.66 17.80
CA ALA A 175 9.62 -0.80 18.18
C ALA A 175 8.77 -1.40 17.05
N ALA A 176 8.94 -0.89 15.83
CA ALA A 176 8.23 -1.39 14.65
C ALA A 176 8.62 -2.82 14.28
N THR A 177 9.89 -3.18 14.43
CA THR A 177 10.38 -4.56 14.20
C THR A 177 9.79 -5.52 15.23
N THR A 178 9.88 -5.18 16.52
CA THR A 178 9.36 -6.00 17.62
C THR A 178 7.84 -6.16 17.52
N THR A 179 7.11 -5.12 17.09
CA THR A 179 5.66 -5.17 16.85
C THR A 179 5.26 -6.31 15.91
N GLN A 180 6.10 -6.67 14.92
CA GLN A 180 5.76 -7.69 13.93
C GLN A 180 5.75 -9.12 14.50
N SER A 181 6.49 -9.36 15.58
CA SER A 181 6.63 -10.68 16.21
C SER A 181 6.09 -10.74 17.64
N ALA A 182 5.64 -9.62 18.20
CA ALA A 182 5.11 -9.52 19.56
C ALA A 182 3.90 -10.43 19.77
N LYS A 183 3.95 -11.28 20.81
CA LYS A 183 2.88 -12.25 21.13
C LYS A 183 2.51 -12.25 22.60
N SER A 184 3.43 -11.85 23.48
CA SER A 184 3.21 -11.81 24.92
C SER A 184 3.01 -10.38 25.41
N LYS A 185 2.42 -10.25 26.60
CA LYS A 185 2.30 -8.95 27.28
C LYS A 185 3.66 -8.26 27.45
N ASN A 186 4.72 -9.02 27.72
CA ASN A 186 6.07 -8.48 27.86
C ASN A 186 6.61 -7.92 26.54
N ASP A 187 6.37 -8.59 25.41
CA ASP A 187 6.76 -8.08 24.10
C ASP A 187 6.04 -6.75 23.80
N TRP A 188 4.73 -6.68 24.10
CA TRP A 188 3.96 -5.45 23.90
C TRP A 188 4.38 -4.31 24.83
N ASN A 189 4.76 -4.62 26.07
CA ASN A 189 5.34 -3.63 26.97
C ASN A 189 6.69 -3.12 26.46
N LEU A 190 7.52 -3.99 25.88
CA LEU A 190 8.78 -3.58 25.24
C LEU A 190 8.51 -2.63 24.07
N VAL A 191 7.60 -3.00 23.16
CA VAL A 191 7.19 -2.16 22.03
C VAL A 191 6.71 -0.78 22.52
N ALA A 192 5.88 -0.75 23.57
CA ALA A 192 5.39 0.50 24.15
C ALA A 192 6.53 1.35 24.73
N SER A 193 7.47 0.74 25.45
CA SER A 193 8.66 1.44 25.98
C SER A 193 9.51 2.04 24.87
N GLU A 194 9.76 1.29 23.78
CA GLU A 194 10.56 1.76 22.66
C GLU A 194 9.89 2.92 21.90
N TRP A 195 8.56 2.88 21.71
CA TRP A 195 7.83 4.02 21.15
C TRP A 195 7.89 5.25 22.07
N GLN A 196 7.76 5.05 23.38
CA GLN A 196 7.83 6.14 24.35
C GLN A 196 9.21 6.81 24.35
N GLU A 197 10.28 6.03 24.31
CA GLU A 197 11.66 6.52 24.19
C GLU A 197 11.88 7.25 22.87
N ALA A 198 11.40 6.70 21.74
CA ALA A 198 11.49 7.35 20.44
C ALA A 198 10.81 8.72 20.44
N ILE A 199 9.62 8.83 21.03
CA ILE A 199 8.88 10.10 21.17
C ILE A 199 9.67 11.10 22.01
N ALA A 200 10.22 10.66 23.15
CA ALA A 200 11.00 11.53 24.03
C ALA A 200 12.25 12.07 23.32
N LEU A 201 12.97 11.21 22.60
CA LEU A 201 14.14 11.59 21.83
C LEU A 201 13.79 12.52 20.66
N MET A 202 12.69 12.27 19.93
CA MET A 202 12.21 13.19 18.88
C MET A 202 11.89 14.59 19.44
N LYS A 203 11.25 14.66 20.61
CA LYS A 203 10.96 15.94 21.28
C LYS A 203 12.22 16.66 21.74
N ALA A 204 13.26 15.92 22.09
CA ALA A 204 14.55 16.46 22.56
C ALA A 204 15.46 16.98 21.44
N VAL A 205 15.12 16.77 20.16
CA VAL A 205 15.90 17.28 19.03
C VAL A 205 15.95 18.82 19.08
N PRO A 206 17.14 19.45 19.17
CA PRO A 206 17.26 20.90 19.30
C PRO A 206 16.71 21.67 18.09
N PRO A 207 16.21 22.91 18.26
CA PRO A 207 15.74 23.75 17.14
C PRO A 207 16.79 24.04 16.06
N SER A 208 18.07 24.01 16.41
CA SER A 208 19.18 24.18 15.48
C SER A 208 19.45 22.95 14.60
N HIS A 209 18.87 21.79 14.93
CA HIS A 209 19.07 20.57 14.17
C HIS A 209 18.29 20.63 12.85
N PRO A 210 18.89 20.25 11.70
CA PRO A 210 18.21 20.29 10.40
C PRO A 210 16.90 19.50 10.35
N GLN A 211 16.77 18.44 11.15
CA GLN A 211 15.58 17.59 11.23
C GLN A 211 14.61 17.96 12.36
N HIS A 212 14.76 19.13 13.02
CA HIS A 212 13.92 19.48 14.17
C HIS A 212 12.42 19.44 13.85
N SER A 213 11.99 20.09 12.76
CA SER A 213 10.57 20.10 12.36
C SER A 213 10.03 18.69 12.08
N VAL A 214 10.85 17.86 11.41
CA VAL A 214 10.52 16.45 11.14
C VAL A 214 10.41 15.67 12.45
N ALA A 215 11.33 15.88 13.39
CA ALA A 215 11.33 15.21 14.68
C ALA A 215 10.06 15.53 15.48
N GLN A 216 9.69 16.81 15.58
CA GLN A 216 8.47 17.22 16.30
C GLN A 216 7.21 16.62 15.67
N GLN A 217 7.14 16.58 14.34
CA GLN A 217 6.03 15.92 13.65
C GLN A 217 5.99 14.41 13.92
N LYS A 218 7.15 13.73 13.87
CA LYS A 218 7.25 12.29 14.16
C LYS A 218 6.87 11.95 15.59
N ALA A 219 7.17 12.83 16.56
CA ALA A 219 6.75 12.65 17.94
C ALA A 219 5.21 12.56 18.07
N VAL A 220 4.46 13.33 17.26
CA VAL A 220 3.00 13.25 17.21
C VAL A 220 2.54 11.96 16.54
N ASP A 221 3.15 11.60 15.41
CA ASP A 221 2.79 10.38 14.67
C ASP A 221 3.02 9.10 15.48
N TYR A 222 4.13 9.03 16.20
CA TYR A 222 4.49 7.88 17.03
C TYR A 222 3.57 7.68 18.23
N GLN A 223 2.82 8.71 18.65
CA GLN A 223 1.84 8.56 19.73
C GLN A 223 0.78 7.51 19.39
N ARG A 224 0.31 7.48 18.13
CA ARG A 224 -0.67 6.45 17.69
C ARG A 224 -0.09 5.02 17.80
N ASN A 225 1.22 4.87 17.55
CA ASN A 225 1.89 3.57 17.65
C ASN A 225 2.07 3.15 19.12
N LEU A 226 2.39 4.10 19.99
CA LEU A 226 2.43 3.89 21.43
C LEU A 226 1.07 3.43 21.96
N ASP A 227 0.00 4.14 21.59
CA ASP A 227 -1.37 3.81 22.02
C ASP A 227 -1.77 2.39 21.56
N TYR A 228 -1.41 2.03 20.32
CA TYR A 228 -1.61 0.68 19.79
C TYR A 228 -0.88 -0.37 20.63
N ALA A 229 0.41 -0.16 20.93
CA ALA A 229 1.20 -1.09 21.74
C ALA A 229 0.64 -1.27 23.15
N GLN A 230 0.26 -0.16 23.80
CA GLN A 230 -0.34 -0.18 25.14
C GLN A 230 -1.67 -0.94 25.17
N LYS A 231 -2.51 -0.74 24.15
CA LYS A 231 -3.77 -1.47 24.02
C LYS A 231 -3.54 -2.97 23.90
N ASN A 232 -2.56 -3.39 23.09
CA ASN A 232 -2.22 -4.80 22.95
C ASN A 232 -1.67 -5.38 24.27
N ALA A 233 -0.76 -4.68 24.96
CA ALA A 233 -0.25 -5.08 26.27
C ALA A 233 -1.36 -5.26 27.32
N ALA A 234 -2.42 -4.47 27.27
CA ALA A 234 -3.57 -4.60 28.15
C ALA A 234 -4.46 -5.81 27.81
N SER A 235 -4.52 -6.20 26.53
CA SER A 235 -5.38 -7.28 26.04
C SER A 235 -4.70 -8.66 25.98
N THR A 236 -3.37 -8.72 26.03
CA THR A 236 -2.59 -9.95 26.01
C THR A 236 -2.26 -10.40 27.44
N GLN A 237 -2.45 -11.69 27.73
CA GLN A 237 -2.11 -12.30 29.04
C GLN A 237 -0.60 -12.48 29.21
#